data_AF-A0A2V6AS73-F1
#
_entry.id   AF-A0A2V6AS73-F1
#
_cell.length_a   1.000
_cell.length_b   1.000
_cell.length_c   1.000
_cell.angle_alpha   90.00
_cell.angle_beta   90.00
_cell.angle_gamma   90.00
#
_symmetry.space_group_name_H-M   'P 1'
#
loop_
_entity.id
_entity.type
_entity.pdbx_description
1 polymer ?
#
loop_
_entity_poly.entity_id
_entity_poly.type
_entity_poly.pdbx_seq_one_letter_code
_entity_poly.pdbx_strand_id
1 'polypeptide(L)'
;ELVEDDDDLWQEFVQNQTRIGRSLSDKDRAMLLRFVQARDLMELARRAGSAALRVPPTSSCPTLDFGEVYSQSDKGKGNDNISKSQAELREWERRFGGDWEYLRWPVCFTAANARFTQLWQEKFAPLRKWICDAATCVAAEVQRDYLDFRLDHGLVTYPDQIALAHGLLQHPVAAQRIREESFRVILDEAQDTEPLQFSVLLEATRPPEAKGLWLQERHLGPQPGHFCMVGDFQQSIYWQRADLNYYRAVHEVLIAGKHGESLEFAVTFRLDQKQLDFVNETFREILNNKDGQV
;
A
#
# COMPACT_ATOMS: atom_id res chain seq x y z
N GLU A 1 11.40 17.56 17.53
CA GLU A 1 12.24 16.51 18.15
C GLU A 1 11.99 15.20 17.42
N LEU A 2 13.02 14.38 17.24
CA LEU A 2 12.89 13.08 16.60
C LEU A 2 12.43 12.05 17.64
N VAL A 3 11.34 11.34 17.37
CA VAL A 3 10.76 10.35 18.26
C VAL A 3 10.89 8.96 17.66
N GLU A 4 11.37 8.00 18.45
CA GLU A 4 11.50 6.58 18.07
C GLU A 4 10.36 5.71 18.62
N ASP A 5 9.81 6.05 19.79
CA ASP A 5 8.65 5.39 20.40
C ASP A 5 7.53 6.42 20.63
N ASP A 6 6.38 6.19 20.01
CA ASP A 6 5.24 7.09 20.02
C ASP A 6 4.00 6.50 20.72
N ASP A 7 4.15 5.45 21.52
CA ASP A 7 3.03 4.76 22.19
C ASP A 7 2.17 5.69 23.04
N ASP A 8 2.78 6.47 23.94
CA ASP A 8 2.05 7.39 24.82
C ASP A 8 1.35 8.50 24.02
N LEU A 9 2.02 9.00 22.98
CA LEU A 9 1.49 10.04 22.09
C LEU A 9 0.31 9.53 21.26
N TRP A 10 0.37 8.27 20.82
CA TRP A 10 -0.74 7.60 20.16
C TRP A 10 -1.93 7.42 21.09
N GLN A 11 -1.71 7.03 22.35
CA GLN A 11 -2.80 6.91 23.33
C GLN A 11 -3.47 8.26 23.56
N GLU A 12 -2.69 9.34 23.69
CA GLU A 12 -3.23 10.69 23.83
C GLU A 12 -4.05 11.10 22.60
N PHE A 13 -3.53 10.85 21.39
CA PHE A 13 -4.26 11.11 20.15
C PHE A 13 -5.60 10.36 20.11
N VAL A 14 -5.60 9.06 20.40
CA VAL A 14 -6.81 8.22 20.40
C VAL A 14 -7.84 8.71 21.42
N GLN A 15 -7.40 9.15 22.60
CA GLN A 15 -8.30 9.70 23.62
C GLN A 15 -8.95 11.02 23.20
N ASN A 16 -8.23 11.83 22.43
CA ASN A 16 -8.71 13.13 21.94
C ASN A 16 -9.54 13.00 20.63
N GLN A 17 -9.47 11.86 19.94
CA GLN A 17 -10.18 11.66 18.68
C GLN A 17 -11.67 11.41 18.89
N THR A 18 -12.49 12.45 18.66
CA THR A 18 -13.95 12.39 18.87
C THR A 18 -14.73 11.78 17.70
N ARG A 19 -14.14 11.72 16.50
CA ARG A 19 -14.81 11.21 15.28
C ARG A 19 -13.79 10.70 14.27
N ILE A 20 -14.13 9.62 13.57
CA ILE A 20 -13.38 9.08 12.42
C ILE A 20 -14.27 8.95 11.19
N GLY A 21 -13.68 8.94 10.00
CA GLY A 21 -14.40 8.70 8.74
C GLY A 21 -15.17 9.91 8.23
N ARG A 22 -14.62 11.12 8.39
CA ARG A 22 -15.09 12.36 7.76
C ARG A 22 -14.88 12.34 6.25
N SER A 23 -13.96 11.50 5.77
CA SER A 23 -13.71 11.19 4.36
C SER A 23 -14.86 10.46 3.65
N LEU A 24 -15.83 9.93 4.39
CA LEU A 24 -16.99 9.21 3.85
C LEU A 24 -18.28 10.00 4.05
N SER A 25 -19.30 9.70 3.24
CA SER A 25 -20.66 10.19 3.50
C SER A 25 -21.17 9.67 4.86
N ASP A 26 -22.10 10.38 5.50
CA ASP A 26 -22.64 9.92 6.80
C ASP A 26 -23.28 8.54 6.71
N LYS A 27 -23.93 8.23 5.58
CA LYS A 27 -24.54 6.92 5.29
C LYS A 27 -23.47 5.84 5.15
N ASP A 28 -22.42 6.09 4.38
CA ASP A 28 -21.34 5.12 4.12
C ASP A 28 -20.48 4.90 5.37
N ARG A 29 -20.22 5.96 6.15
CA ARG A 29 -19.55 5.85 7.46
C ARG A 29 -20.35 4.97 8.40
N ALA A 30 -21.65 5.24 8.55
CA ALA A 30 -22.52 4.43 9.40
C ALA A 30 -22.52 2.97 8.94
N MET A 31 -22.60 2.72 7.64
CA MET A 31 -22.56 1.37 7.09
C MET A 31 -21.22 0.67 7.35
N LEU A 32 -20.08 1.34 7.16
CA LEU A 32 -18.75 0.77 7.39
C LEU A 32 -18.58 0.35 8.86
N LEU A 33 -19.01 1.20 9.80
CA LEU A 33 -18.87 0.94 11.24
C LEU A 33 -19.72 -0.25 11.72
N ARG A 34 -20.66 -0.73 10.91
CA ARG A 34 -21.37 -2.00 11.18
C ARG A 34 -20.51 -3.23 10.90
N PHE A 35 -19.51 -3.11 10.04
CA PHE A 35 -18.62 -4.21 9.65
C PHE A 35 -17.25 -4.16 10.32
N VAL A 36 -16.73 -2.96 10.59
CA VAL A 36 -15.37 -2.74 11.08
C VAL A 36 -15.42 -1.86 12.32
N GLN A 37 -14.76 -2.28 13.40
CA GLN A 37 -14.71 -1.50 14.62
C GLN A 37 -13.83 -0.26 14.41
N ALA A 38 -14.17 0.84 15.08
CA ALA A 38 -13.37 2.06 15.04
C ALA A 38 -11.91 1.83 15.46
N ARG A 39 -11.69 0.95 16.44
CA ARG A 39 -10.36 0.55 16.91
C ARG A 39 -9.54 -0.09 15.80
N ASP A 40 -10.12 -0.99 15.01
CA ASP A 40 -9.41 -1.66 13.92
C ASP A 40 -9.02 -0.66 12.80
N LEU A 41 -9.86 0.35 12.56
CA LEU A 41 -9.56 1.44 11.62
C LEU A 41 -8.40 2.32 12.11
N MET A 42 -8.38 2.62 13.41
CA MET A 42 -7.28 3.39 14.03
C MET A 42 -5.98 2.59 14.04
N GLU A 43 -6.01 1.31 14.39
CA GLU A 43 -4.84 0.43 14.34
C GLU A 43 -4.33 0.22 12.91
N LEU A 44 -5.23 0.14 11.93
CA LEU A 44 -4.86 0.13 10.51
C LEU A 44 -4.10 1.41 10.12
N ALA A 45 -4.59 2.57 10.56
CA ALA A 45 -3.90 3.85 10.35
C ALA A 45 -2.52 3.89 11.03
N ARG A 46 -2.43 3.42 12.28
CA ARG A 46 -1.17 3.36 13.04
C ARG A 46 -0.14 2.49 12.34
N ARG A 47 -0.55 1.30 11.91
CA ARG A 47 0.32 0.34 11.21
C ARG A 47 0.77 0.82 9.84
N ALA A 48 -0.01 1.68 9.18
CA ALA A 48 0.41 2.31 7.94
C ALA A 48 1.57 3.30 8.15
N GLY A 49 1.81 3.76 9.39
CA GLY A 49 2.93 4.65 9.72
C GLY A 49 2.83 5.97 8.98
N SER A 50 3.88 6.36 8.26
CA SER A 50 3.87 7.55 7.38
C SER A 50 3.85 7.19 5.89
N ALA A 51 3.71 5.90 5.56
CA ALA A 51 3.52 5.48 4.19
C ALA A 51 2.16 5.99 3.71
N ALA A 52 2.15 6.82 2.65
CA ALA A 52 0.92 7.38 2.13
C ALA A 52 -0.03 6.24 1.71
N LEU A 53 -1.10 6.04 2.48
CA LEU A 53 -2.16 5.12 2.08
C LEU A 53 -2.76 5.65 0.78
N ARG A 54 -2.72 4.83 -0.28
CA ARG A 54 -3.35 5.18 -1.55
C ARG A 54 -4.85 5.24 -1.31
N VAL A 55 -5.38 6.46 -1.21
CA VAL A 55 -6.80 6.68 -0.98
C VAL A 55 -7.55 6.25 -2.24
N PRO A 56 -8.39 5.20 -2.16
CA PRO A 56 -9.20 4.79 -3.29
C PRO A 56 -10.29 5.83 -3.58
N PRO A 57 -10.83 5.87 -4.80
CA PRO A 57 -11.96 6.75 -5.10
C PRO A 57 -13.14 6.41 -4.18
N THR A 58 -13.71 7.43 -3.56
CA THR A 58 -14.89 7.26 -2.69
C THR A 58 -16.05 6.74 -3.53
N SER A 59 -16.60 5.60 -3.12
CA SER A 59 -17.79 5.00 -3.71
C SER A 59 -18.81 4.68 -2.63
N SER A 60 -20.10 4.71 -3.01
CA SER A 60 -21.18 4.35 -2.10
C SER A 60 -21.27 2.83 -1.92
N CYS A 61 -21.78 2.41 -0.77
CA CYS A 61 -22.01 0.99 -0.49
C CYS A 61 -22.81 0.32 -1.63
N PRO A 62 -22.32 -0.80 -2.20
CA PRO A 62 -22.97 -1.43 -3.33
C PRO A 62 -24.31 -2.07 -2.95
N THR A 63 -25.23 -2.13 -3.90
CA THR A 63 -26.39 -3.00 -3.83
C THR A 63 -25.97 -4.43 -4.18
N LEU A 64 -26.36 -5.39 -3.35
CA LEU A 64 -26.03 -6.80 -3.55
C LEU A 64 -27.22 -7.55 -4.14
N ASP A 65 -26.95 -8.43 -5.11
CA ASP A 65 -27.95 -9.33 -5.70
C ASP A 65 -27.53 -10.79 -5.50
N PHE A 66 -28.38 -11.53 -4.79
CA PHE A 66 -28.17 -12.94 -4.44
C PHE A 66 -29.13 -13.89 -5.16
N GLY A 67 -29.84 -13.44 -6.21
CA GLY A 67 -30.81 -14.27 -6.95
C GLY A 67 -30.21 -15.60 -7.44
N GLU A 68 -28.99 -15.58 -7.96
CA GLU A 68 -28.27 -16.79 -8.40
C GLU A 68 -27.86 -17.71 -7.23
N VAL A 69 -27.63 -17.16 -6.04
CA VAL A 69 -27.34 -17.95 -4.83
C VAL A 69 -28.60 -18.70 -4.40
N TYR A 70 -29.76 -18.04 -4.48
CA TYR A 70 -31.05 -18.65 -4.18
C TYR A 70 -31.55 -19.65 -5.22
N SER A 71 -31.08 -19.57 -6.46
CA SER A 71 -31.41 -20.55 -7.50
C SER A 71 -30.64 -21.87 -7.37
N GLN A 72 -29.62 -21.94 -6.51
CA GLN A 72 -28.88 -23.18 -6.28
C GLN A 72 -29.66 -24.14 -5.39
N SER A 73 -29.49 -25.44 -5.62
CA SER A 73 -30.12 -26.50 -4.85
C SER A 73 -29.09 -27.53 -4.37
N ASP A 74 -29.35 -28.14 -3.23
CA ASP A 74 -28.56 -29.26 -2.71
C ASP A 74 -28.54 -30.43 -3.70
N LYS A 75 -27.35 -31.03 -3.92
CA LYS A 75 -27.19 -32.23 -4.75
C LYS A 75 -26.98 -33.45 -3.84
N GLY A 76 -28.01 -34.29 -3.73
CA GLY A 76 -27.96 -35.57 -3.01
C GLY A 76 -28.74 -35.58 -1.69
N LYS A 77 -29.25 -36.76 -1.30
CA LYS A 77 -29.97 -36.94 -0.04
C LYS A 77 -29.01 -36.79 1.15
N GLY A 78 -29.31 -35.85 2.06
CA GLY A 78 -28.61 -35.69 3.35
C GLY A 78 -27.58 -34.57 3.44
N ASN A 79 -27.33 -33.82 2.37
CA ASN A 79 -26.53 -32.59 2.40
C ASN A 79 -27.50 -31.40 2.30
N ASP A 80 -27.69 -30.66 3.39
CA ASP A 80 -28.58 -29.49 3.47
C ASP A 80 -27.78 -28.19 3.63
N ASN A 81 -26.48 -28.22 3.31
CA ASN A 81 -25.57 -27.11 3.54
C ASN A 81 -25.87 -25.90 2.64
N ILE A 82 -26.36 -26.09 1.40
CA ILE A 82 -26.78 -24.97 0.54
C ILE A 82 -28.02 -24.32 1.15
N SER A 83 -29.02 -25.12 1.51
CA SER A 83 -30.24 -24.64 2.17
C SER A 83 -29.96 -23.88 3.47
N LYS A 84 -29.05 -24.39 4.32
CA LYS A 84 -28.59 -23.69 5.54
C LYS A 84 -27.89 -22.37 5.24
N SER A 85 -27.02 -22.34 4.22
CA SER A 85 -26.32 -21.12 3.80
C SER A 85 -27.28 -20.07 3.26
N GLN A 86 -28.28 -20.48 2.48
CA GLN A 86 -29.34 -19.60 2.00
C GLN A 86 -30.22 -19.06 3.15
N ALA A 87 -30.52 -19.88 4.16
CA ALA A 87 -31.27 -19.44 5.34
C ALA A 87 -30.48 -18.39 6.15
N GLU A 88 -29.18 -18.63 6.39
CA GLU A 88 -28.28 -17.65 7.02
C GLU A 88 -28.21 -16.35 6.20
N LEU A 89 -28.13 -16.46 4.86
CA LEU A 89 -28.09 -15.29 3.98
C LEU A 89 -29.35 -14.43 4.07
N ARG A 90 -30.55 -15.04 4.10
CA ARG A 90 -31.81 -14.29 4.23
C ARG A 90 -31.87 -13.50 5.54
N GLU A 91 -31.45 -14.14 6.63
CA GLU A 91 -31.40 -13.47 7.93
C GLU A 91 -30.34 -12.35 7.94
N TRP A 92 -29.21 -12.56 7.26
CA TRP A 92 -28.20 -11.52 7.07
C TRP A 92 -28.71 -10.34 6.23
N GLU A 93 -29.40 -10.57 5.12
CA GLU A 93 -29.99 -9.52 4.29
C GLU A 93 -31.01 -8.68 5.07
N ARG A 94 -31.84 -9.33 5.90
CA ARG A 94 -32.79 -8.66 6.79
C ARG A 94 -32.06 -7.72 7.77
N ARG A 95 -30.92 -8.16 8.31
CA ARG A 95 -30.09 -7.33 9.20
C ARG A 95 -29.38 -6.22 8.42
N PHE A 96 -28.86 -6.51 7.24
CA PHE A 96 -28.18 -5.56 6.36
C PHE A 96 -29.08 -4.38 5.99
N GLY A 97 -30.34 -4.64 5.63
CA GLY A 97 -31.33 -3.60 5.32
C GLY A 97 -31.93 -2.88 6.53
N GLY A 98 -31.68 -3.33 7.76
CA GLY A 98 -32.17 -2.70 9.00
C GLY A 98 -31.09 -1.94 9.77
N ASP A 99 -31.44 -1.43 10.95
CA ASP A 99 -30.61 -0.53 11.78
C ASP A 99 -29.69 -1.25 12.79
N TRP A 100 -29.24 -2.47 12.48
CA TRP A 100 -28.39 -3.24 13.39
C TRP A 100 -27.00 -2.62 13.53
N GLU A 101 -26.55 -2.37 14.77
CA GLU A 101 -25.25 -1.73 15.05
C GLU A 101 -24.03 -2.51 14.56
N TYR A 102 -24.05 -3.85 14.68
CA TYR A 102 -22.98 -4.72 14.21
C TYR A 102 -23.52 -5.80 13.28
N LEU A 103 -22.83 -6.02 12.17
CA LEU A 103 -23.21 -6.96 11.13
C LEU A 103 -22.05 -7.92 10.82
N ARG A 104 -22.13 -9.11 11.41
CA ARG A 104 -21.19 -10.20 11.11
C ARG A 104 -21.34 -10.66 9.66
N TRP A 105 -20.25 -11.17 9.08
CA TRP A 105 -20.32 -11.86 7.80
C TRP A 105 -21.19 -13.13 7.89
N PRO A 106 -22.03 -13.42 6.88
CA PRO A 106 -22.85 -14.61 6.88
C PRO A 106 -21.98 -15.85 6.67
N VAL A 107 -22.33 -16.93 7.35
CA VAL A 107 -21.60 -18.20 7.30
C VAL A 107 -22.05 -19.02 6.10
N CYS A 108 -21.08 -19.47 5.30
CA CYS A 108 -21.31 -20.45 4.24
C CYS A 108 -20.97 -21.85 4.77
N PHE A 109 -21.93 -22.76 4.76
CA PHE A 109 -21.80 -24.11 5.33
C PHE A 109 -21.28 -25.14 4.33
N THR A 110 -21.09 -24.77 3.06
CA THR A 110 -20.50 -25.66 2.05
C THR A 110 -18.97 -25.67 2.13
N ALA A 111 -18.35 -26.75 1.63
CA ALA A 111 -16.90 -26.88 1.59
C ALA A 111 -16.24 -25.73 0.80
N ALA A 112 -15.02 -25.33 1.19
CA ALA A 112 -14.33 -24.19 0.58
C ALA A 112 -14.11 -24.32 -0.94
N ASN A 113 -13.93 -25.56 -1.43
CA ASN A 113 -13.73 -25.87 -2.85
C ASN A 113 -15.04 -26.11 -3.62
N ALA A 114 -16.21 -25.99 -2.97
CA ALA A 114 -17.49 -26.19 -3.63
C ALA A 114 -17.80 -25.03 -4.59
N ARG A 115 -18.41 -25.34 -5.73
CA ARG A 115 -18.89 -24.34 -6.70
C ARG A 115 -19.84 -23.31 -6.06
N PHE A 116 -20.65 -23.74 -5.08
CA PHE A 116 -21.53 -22.84 -4.33
C PHE A 116 -20.72 -21.80 -3.52
N THR A 117 -19.65 -22.22 -2.85
CA THR A 117 -18.77 -21.31 -2.10
C THR A 117 -18.08 -20.30 -3.00
N GLN A 118 -17.69 -20.70 -4.22
CA GLN A 118 -17.12 -19.79 -5.21
C GLN A 118 -18.13 -18.71 -5.63
N LEU A 119 -19.35 -19.11 -5.98
CA LEU A 119 -20.44 -18.17 -6.31
C LEU A 119 -20.75 -17.23 -5.12
N TRP A 120 -20.78 -17.77 -3.91
CA TRP A 120 -20.97 -16.99 -2.69
C TRP A 120 -19.88 -15.92 -2.54
N GLN A 121 -18.61 -16.29 -2.67
CA GLN A 121 -17.48 -15.35 -2.60
C GLN A 121 -17.56 -14.29 -3.69
N GLU A 122 -17.93 -14.67 -4.91
CA GLU A 122 -18.12 -13.76 -6.03
C GLU A 122 -19.20 -12.71 -5.75
N LYS A 123 -20.38 -13.13 -5.28
CA LYS A 123 -21.48 -12.18 -4.97
C LYS A 123 -21.15 -11.25 -3.79
N PHE A 124 -20.30 -11.67 -2.85
CA PHE A 124 -19.81 -10.81 -1.78
C PHE A 124 -18.59 -9.96 -2.14
N ALA A 125 -17.94 -10.21 -3.28
CA ALA A 125 -16.71 -9.51 -3.67
C ALA A 125 -16.89 -7.98 -3.77
N PRO A 126 -18.00 -7.43 -4.33
CA PRO A 126 -18.22 -5.99 -4.36
C PRO A 126 -18.28 -5.35 -2.97
N LEU A 127 -18.99 -5.98 -2.01
CA LEU A 127 -19.07 -5.49 -0.64
C LEU A 127 -17.71 -5.56 0.06
N ARG A 128 -16.97 -6.66 -0.09
CA ARG A 128 -15.61 -6.79 0.47
C ARG A 128 -14.70 -5.70 -0.04
N LYS A 129 -14.71 -5.47 -1.36
CA LYS A 129 -13.93 -4.40 -1.99
C LYS A 129 -14.30 -3.04 -1.41
N TRP A 130 -15.60 -2.73 -1.36
CA TRP A 130 -16.07 -1.46 -0.80
C TRP A 130 -15.66 -1.27 0.67
N ILE A 131 -15.77 -2.31 1.51
CA ILE A 131 -15.32 -2.23 2.92
C ILE A 131 -13.81 -1.95 2.99
N CYS A 132 -12.99 -2.65 2.20
CA CYS A 132 -11.55 -2.40 2.15
C CYS A 132 -11.24 -0.97 1.70
N ASP A 133 -11.90 -0.49 0.66
CA ASP A 133 -11.69 0.84 0.11
C ASP A 133 -12.10 1.92 1.12
N ALA A 134 -13.28 1.78 1.73
CA ALA A 134 -13.79 2.69 2.74
C ALA A 134 -12.92 2.68 4.01
N ALA A 135 -12.52 1.51 4.50
CA ALA A 135 -11.59 1.39 5.63
C ALA A 135 -10.24 2.06 5.33
N THR A 136 -9.73 1.94 4.10
CA THR A 136 -8.49 2.59 3.67
C THR A 136 -8.63 4.11 3.66
N CYS A 137 -9.77 4.65 3.20
CA CYS A 137 -10.06 6.09 3.27
C CYS A 137 -10.05 6.60 4.71
N VAL A 138 -10.71 5.89 5.63
CA VAL A 138 -10.74 6.28 7.05
C VAL A 138 -9.35 6.15 7.68
N ALA A 139 -8.61 5.07 7.39
CA ALA A 139 -7.26 4.91 7.91
C ALA A 139 -6.32 6.01 7.41
N ALA A 140 -6.41 6.40 6.13
CA ALA A 140 -5.63 7.51 5.57
C ALA A 140 -6.01 8.87 6.18
N GLU A 141 -7.26 9.07 6.56
CA GLU A 141 -7.69 10.23 7.35
C GLU A 141 -7.05 10.22 8.73
N VAL A 142 -7.21 9.14 9.50
CA VAL A 142 -6.67 9.04 10.87
C VAL A 142 -5.14 9.14 10.88
N GLN A 143 -4.47 8.57 9.88
CA GLN A 143 -3.02 8.67 9.71
C GLN A 143 -2.57 10.13 9.55
N ARG A 144 -3.30 10.91 8.74
CA ARG A 144 -3.02 12.35 8.56
C ARG A 144 -3.31 13.14 9.81
N ASP A 145 -4.44 12.89 10.46
CA ASP A 145 -4.79 13.53 11.73
C ASP A 145 -3.71 13.26 12.79
N TYR A 146 -3.16 12.04 12.83
CA TYR A 146 -2.11 11.70 13.76
C TYR A 146 -0.77 12.36 13.40
N LEU A 147 -0.42 12.44 12.12
CA LEU A 147 0.74 13.22 11.67
C LEU A 147 0.62 14.69 12.12
N ASP A 148 -0.53 15.32 11.86
CA ASP A 148 -0.80 16.71 12.25
C ASP A 148 -0.71 16.87 13.78
N PHE A 149 -1.27 15.92 14.53
CA PHE A 149 -1.15 15.88 15.98
C PHE A 149 0.31 15.84 16.45
N ARG A 150 1.17 15.00 15.84
CA ARG A 150 2.61 14.98 16.17
C ARG A 150 3.29 16.31 15.87
N LEU A 151 2.98 16.92 14.72
CA LEU A 151 3.54 18.19 14.29
C LEU A 151 3.15 19.35 15.22
N ASP A 152 1.91 19.38 15.70
CA ASP A 152 1.43 20.38 16.67
C ASP A 152 2.18 20.28 18.01
N HIS A 153 2.69 19.10 18.35
CA HIS A 153 3.56 18.86 19.51
C HIS A 153 5.05 19.10 19.20
N GLY A 154 5.40 19.51 17.98
CA GLY A 154 6.79 19.69 17.54
C GLY A 154 7.57 18.38 17.40
N LEU A 155 6.87 17.25 17.27
CA LEU A 155 7.43 15.90 17.18
C LEU A 155 7.37 15.39 15.74
N VAL A 156 8.41 14.67 15.32
CA VAL A 156 8.46 13.98 14.02
C VAL A 156 9.12 12.63 14.17
N THR A 157 8.66 11.64 13.43
CA THR A 157 9.34 10.35 13.29
C THR A 157 10.24 10.35 12.04
N TYR A 158 11.12 9.36 11.88
CA TYR A 158 11.91 9.21 10.65
C TYR A 158 11.02 9.06 9.40
N PRO A 159 9.98 8.20 9.39
CA PRO A 159 9.05 8.13 8.26
C PRO A 159 8.33 9.45 7.96
N ASP A 160 8.03 10.27 9.00
CA ASP A 160 7.41 11.58 8.79
C ASP A 160 8.31 12.52 7.99
N GLN A 161 9.63 12.51 8.22
CA GLN A 161 10.55 13.34 7.45
C GLN A 161 10.48 13.05 5.96
N ILE A 162 10.41 11.77 5.59
CA ILE A 162 10.31 11.33 4.19
C ILE A 162 8.94 11.73 3.63
N ALA A 163 7.86 11.49 4.37
CA ALA A 163 6.50 11.83 3.94
C ALA A 163 6.31 13.35 3.76
N LEU A 164 6.85 14.16 4.66
CA LEU A 164 6.82 15.61 4.59
C LEU A 164 7.64 16.14 3.40
N ALA A 165 8.84 15.60 3.18
CA ALA A 165 9.65 15.93 2.01
C ALA A 165 8.92 15.59 0.70
N HIS A 166 8.26 14.42 0.65
CA HIS A 166 7.43 14.02 -0.47
C HIS A 166 6.22 14.96 -0.68
N GLY A 167 5.60 15.43 0.40
CA GLY A 167 4.55 16.44 0.36
C GLY A 167 5.03 17.78 -0.19
N LEU A 168 6.22 18.24 0.20
CA LEU A 168 6.81 19.48 -0.31
C LEU A 168 7.10 19.42 -1.82
N LEU A 169 7.52 18.26 -2.33
CA LEU A 169 7.77 18.02 -3.76
C LEU A 169 6.48 17.95 -4.62
N GLN A 170 5.31 17.90 -3.98
CA GLN A 170 4.01 18.04 -4.62
C GLN A 170 3.36 19.41 -4.38
N HIS A 171 3.89 20.21 -3.44
CA HIS A 171 3.35 21.52 -3.12
C HIS A 171 3.63 22.50 -4.28
N PRO A 172 2.61 23.23 -4.79
CA PRO A 172 2.71 24.00 -6.04
C PRO A 172 3.80 25.08 -6.02
N VAL A 173 4.13 25.62 -4.85
CA VAL A 173 5.18 26.64 -4.69
C VAL A 173 6.52 26.05 -4.22
N ALA A 174 6.48 25.02 -3.37
CA ALA A 174 7.71 24.54 -2.73
C ALA A 174 8.47 23.59 -3.66
N ALA A 175 7.74 22.75 -4.41
CA ALA A 175 8.31 21.85 -5.39
C ALA A 175 9.17 22.59 -6.43
N GLN A 176 8.66 23.71 -6.95
CA GLN A 176 9.39 24.53 -7.90
C GLN A 176 10.69 25.06 -7.27
N ARG A 177 10.62 25.67 -6.08
CA ARG A 177 11.80 26.20 -5.38
C ARG A 177 12.85 25.13 -5.08
N ILE A 178 12.42 23.95 -4.63
CA ILE A 178 13.32 22.83 -4.35
C ILE A 178 14.05 22.38 -5.63
N ARG A 179 13.35 22.35 -6.76
CA ARG A 179 13.93 21.97 -8.06
C ARG A 179 14.82 23.07 -8.65
N GLU A 180 14.58 24.34 -8.32
CA GLU A 180 15.46 25.47 -8.70
C GLU A 180 16.84 25.36 -8.07
N GLU A 181 16.98 24.71 -6.90
CA GLU A 181 18.28 24.37 -6.31
C GLU A 181 19.08 23.38 -7.16
N SER A 182 18.43 22.73 -8.13
CA SER A 182 19.09 21.98 -9.19
C SER A 182 19.98 20.85 -8.65
N PHE A 183 19.47 20.13 -7.65
CA PHE A 183 20.18 19.04 -6.96
C PHE A 183 20.71 17.99 -7.93
N ARG A 184 21.87 17.43 -7.58
CA ARG A 184 22.44 16.23 -8.19
C ARG A 184 22.48 15.13 -7.14
N VAL A 185 21.82 14.03 -7.43
CA VAL A 185 21.65 12.92 -6.50
C VAL A 185 22.44 11.72 -7.01
N ILE A 186 23.25 11.15 -6.12
CA ILE A 186 23.90 9.84 -6.29
C ILE A 186 23.35 8.97 -5.16
N LEU A 187 22.54 7.98 -5.52
CA LEU A 187 21.96 7.02 -4.59
C LEU A 187 22.77 5.74 -4.59
N ASP A 188 23.41 5.42 -3.47
CA ASP A 188 24.03 4.11 -3.25
C ASP A 188 23.03 3.15 -2.58
N GLU A 189 23.28 1.85 -2.69
CA GLU A 189 22.40 0.78 -2.15
C GLU A 189 20.92 0.96 -2.57
N ALA A 190 20.71 1.31 -3.84
CA ALA A 190 19.40 1.63 -4.38
C ALA A 190 18.38 0.49 -4.25
N GLN A 191 18.84 -0.77 -4.19
CA GLN A 191 18.00 -1.95 -3.98
C GLN A 191 17.33 -1.97 -2.60
N ASP A 192 17.92 -1.35 -1.58
CA ASP A 192 17.41 -1.36 -0.19
C ASP A 192 16.61 -0.09 0.14
N THR A 193 16.42 0.80 -0.83
CA THR A 193 15.74 2.08 -0.66
C THR A 193 14.21 1.90 -0.71
N GLU A 194 13.50 2.43 0.28
CA GLU A 194 12.03 2.43 0.30
C GLU A 194 11.45 3.26 -0.86
N PRO A 195 10.33 2.84 -1.49
CA PRO A 195 9.72 3.57 -2.61
C PRO A 195 9.52 5.07 -2.41
N LEU A 196 9.11 5.50 -1.21
CA LEU A 196 8.84 6.90 -0.92
C LEU A 196 10.12 7.74 -0.87
N GLN A 197 11.17 7.21 -0.22
CA GLN A 197 12.50 7.83 -0.18
C GLN A 197 13.07 7.97 -1.59
N PHE A 198 12.96 6.89 -2.37
CA PHE A 198 13.37 6.89 -3.77
C PHE A 198 12.65 7.99 -4.55
N SER A 199 11.33 8.09 -4.38
CA SER A 199 10.51 9.11 -5.04
C SER A 199 10.97 10.51 -4.67
N VAL A 200 11.24 10.79 -3.38
CA VAL A 200 11.73 12.10 -2.92
C VAL A 200 13.04 12.48 -3.62
N LEU A 201 14.02 11.56 -3.60
CA LEU A 201 15.33 11.78 -4.20
C LEU A 201 15.25 12.06 -5.70
N LEU A 202 14.42 11.29 -6.40
CA LEU A 202 14.24 11.44 -7.83
C LEU A 202 13.48 12.73 -8.18
N GLU A 203 12.39 13.02 -7.48
CA GLU A 203 11.54 14.19 -7.71
C GLU A 203 12.27 15.53 -7.49
N ALA A 204 13.25 15.56 -6.59
CA ALA A 204 14.11 16.72 -6.35
C ALA A 204 15.04 17.06 -7.55
N THR A 205 15.30 16.09 -8.44
CA THR A 205 16.21 16.26 -9.59
C THR A 205 15.52 16.65 -10.89
N ARG A 206 14.19 16.77 -10.88
CA ARG A 206 13.37 17.18 -12.02
C ARG A 206 13.51 18.68 -12.29
N PRO A 207 13.16 19.16 -13.50
CA PRO A 207 13.19 20.61 -13.79
C PRO A 207 12.10 21.38 -13.01
N PRO A 208 12.29 22.69 -12.72
CA PRO A 208 11.37 23.49 -11.90
C PRO A 208 9.90 23.47 -12.36
N GLU A 209 9.66 23.45 -13.66
CA GLU A 209 8.33 23.45 -14.28
C GLU A 209 7.61 22.10 -14.23
N ALA A 210 8.28 21.05 -13.75
CA ALA A 210 7.72 19.73 -13.64
C ALA A 210 6.48 19.70 -12.73
N LYS A 211 5.46 18.95 -13.14
CA LYS A 211 4.21 18.77 -12.38
C LYS A 211 3.94 17.30 -12.13
N GLY A 212 3.08 17.06 -11.15
CA GLY A 212 2.69 15.72 -10.70
C GLY A 212 3.87 14.84 -10.31
N LEU A 213 3.69 13.53 -10.42
CA LEU A 213 4.72 12.54 -10.10
C LEU A 213 5.28 11.92 -11.38
N TRP A 214 6.60 11.94 -11.55
CA TRP A 214 7.25 11.47 -12.75
C TRP A 214 6.95 10.00 -13.02
N LEU A 215 6.92 9.17 -11.97
CA LEU A 215 6.68 7.75 -12.14
C LEU A 215 5.27 7.40 -12.63
N GLN A 216 4.34 8.35 -12.59
CA GLN A 216 2.97 8.16 -13.07
C GLN A 216 2.79 8.83 -14.44
N GLU A 217 3.27 10.07 -14.57
CA GLU A 217 3.02 10.89 -15.75
C GLU A 217 4.05 10.70 -16.86
N ARG A 218 5.24 10.18 -16.54
CA ARG A 218 6.37 9.99 -17.47
C ARG A 218 6.77 11.26 -18.22
N HIS A 219 6.47 12.43 -17.66
CA HIS A 219 6.74 13.73 -18.25
C HIS A 219 7.73 14.54 -17.39
N LEU A 220 8.68 15.20 -18.05
CA LEU A 220 9.72 16.03 -17.42
C LEU A 220 10.41 15.29 -16.26
N GLY A 221 11.11 14.21 -16.61
CA GLY A 221 11.87 13.41 -15.66
C GLY A 221 13.10 14.13 -15.08
N PRO A 222 13.93 13.39 -14.33
CA PRO A 222 15.22 13.90 -13.85
C PRO A 222 15.99 14.62 -14.96
N GLN A 223 16.60 15.75 -14.61
CA GLN A 223 17.44 16.48 -15.55
C GLN A 223 18.65 15.62 -15.96
N PRO A 224 19.15 15.72 -17.21
CA PRO A 224 20.30 14.95 -17.65
C PRO A 224 21.52 15.14 -16.73
N GLY A 225 22.03 14.05 -16.16
CA GLY A 225 23.17 14.07 -15.23
C GLY A 225 22.86 14.48 -13.79
N HIS A 226 21.58 14.66 -13.43
CA HIS A 226 21.17 15.04 -12.08
C HIS A 226 20.78 13.88 -11.17
N PHE A 227 20.60 12.68 -11.73
CA PHE A 227 20.27 11.49 -10.94
C PHE A 227 21.13 10.32 -11.40
N CYS A 228 21.77 9.66 -10.45
CA CYS A 228 22.51 8.42 -10.62
C CYS A 228 22.15 7.50 -9.45
N MET A 229 22.05 6.20 -9.72
CA MET A 229 21.85 5.20 -8.69
C MET A 229 22.78 4.01 -8.92
N VAL A 230 23.23 3.40 -7.83
CA VAL A 230 24.06 2.21 -7.79
C VAL A 230 23.38 1.22 -6.85
N GLY A 231 23.33 -0.04 -7.26
CA GLY A 231 22.74 -1.09 -6.44
C GLY A 231 22.82 -2.46 -7.10
N ASP A 232 22.54 -3.49 -6.32
CA ASP A 232 22.57 -4.88 -6.74
C ASP A 232 21.32 -5.60 -6.24
N PHE A 233 20.49 -6.08 -7.18
CA PHE A 233 19.28 -6.83 -6.83
C PHE A 233 19.55 -8.06 -5.96
N GLN A 234 20.71 -8.70 -6.12
CA GLN A 234 21.08 -9.91 -5.39
C GLN A 234 21.47 -9.63 -3.93
N GLN A 235 21.72 -8.37 -3.57
CA GLN A 235 22.17 -7.95 -2.24
C GLN A 235 21.05 -7.32 -1.39
N SER A 236 19.82 -7.24 -1.90
CA SER A 236 18.69 -6.73 -1.14
C SER A 236 18.34 -7.67 0.02
N ILE A 237 18.71 -7.27 1.24
CA ILE A 237 18.44 -8.03 2.47
C ILE A 237 17.41 -7.34 3.38
N TYR A 238 17.06 -6.07 3.13
CA TYR A 238 16.07 -5.32 3.91
C TYR A 238 14.65 -5.41 3.34
N TRP A 239 14.18 -6.64 3.10
CA TRP A 239 12.89 -6.95 2.44
C TRP A 239 11.64 -6.33 3.09
N GLN A 240 11.71 -5.93 4.35
CA GLN A 240 10.58 -5.32 5.06
C GLN A 240 10.29 -3.88 4.59
N ARG A 241 11.30 -3.19 4.02
CA ARG A 241 11.22 -1.78 3.62
C ARG A 241 11.49 -1.58 2.13
N ALA A 242 12.36 -2.42 1.57
CA ALA A 242 12.70 -2.38 0.16
C ALA A 242 11.61 -3.06 -0.69
N ASP A 243 11.28 -2.44 -1.82
CA ASP A 243 10.43 -3.04 -2.86
C ASP A 243 11.26 -3.21 -4.13
N LEU A 244 11.76 -4.43 -4.35
CA LEU A 244 12.56 -4.79 -5.51
C LEU A 244 11.81 -4.60 -6.84
N ASN A 245 10.48 -4.75 -6.85
CA ASN A 245 9.68 -4.50 -8.04
C ASN A 245 9.62 -3.00 -8.34
N TYR A 246 9.52 -2.18 -7.29
CA TYR A 246 9.60 -0.74 -7.44
C TYR A 246 10.99 -0.31 -7.94
N TYR A 247 12.08 -0.81 -7.34
CA TYR A 247 13.44 -0.53 -7.80
C TYR A 247 13.64 -0.90 -9.28
N ARG A 248 13.18 -2.10 -9.68
CA ARG A 248 13.17 -2.54 -11.09
C ARG A 248 12.38 -1.60 -11.99
N ALA A 249 11.17 -1.22 -11.58
CA ALA A 249 10.33 -0.31 -12.36
C ALA A 249 10.98 1.06 -12.53
N VAL A 250 11.68 1.58 -11.52
CA VAL A 250 12.41 2.85 -11.65
C VAL A 250 13.60 2.70 -12.60
N HIS A 251 14.38 1.63 -12.47
CA HIS A 251 15.48 1.31 -13.38
C HIS A 251 15.02 1.27 -14.84
N GLU A 252 13.98 0.48 -15.13
CA GLU A 252 13.40 0.34 -16.47
C GLU A 252 12.92 1.68 -17.06
N VAL A 253 12.32 2.53 -16.23
CA VAL A 253 11.82 3.85 -16.68
C VAL A 253 12.97 4.81 -16.94
N LEU A 254 14.02 4.80 -16.11
CA LEU A 254 15.19 5.64 -16.31
C LEU A 254 15.88 5.28 -17.63
N ILE A 255 16.13 4.00 -17.90
CA ILE A 255 16.82 3.54 -19.12
C ILE A 255 15.98 3.71 -20.39
N ALA A 256 14.64 3.70 -20.28
CA ALA A 256 13.76 4.01 -21.40
C ALA A 256 13.78 5.51 -21.78
N GLY A 257 14.26 6.37 -20.87
CA GLY A 257 14.43 7.79 -21.11
C GLY A 257 15.57 8.08 -22.10
N LYS A 258 15.43 9.16 -22.88
CA LYS A 258 16.43 9.60 -23.87
C LYS A 258 17.86 9.75 -23.33
N HIS A 259 17.98 10.05 -22.03
CA HIS A 259 19.25 10.32 -21.35
C HIS A 259 19.58 9.26 -20.29
N GLY A 260 18.87 8.13 -20.28
CA GLY A 260 19.15 7.02 -19.40
C GLY A 260 20.26 6.14 -19.94
N GLU A 261 21.15 5.70 -19.04
CA GLU A 261 22.20 4.73 -19.33
C GLU A 261 22.27 3.74 -18.18
N SER A 262 22.44 2.46 -18.49
CA SER A 262 22.68 1.40 -17.50
C SER A 262 24.06 0.81 -17.74
N LEU A 263 24.82 0.70 -16.66
CA LEU A 263 26.16 0.11 -16.66
C LEU A 263 26.16 -1.13 -15.76
N GLU A 264 26.82 -2.19 -16.21
CA GLU A 264 27.00 -3.42 -15.44
C GLU A 264 28.48 -3.59 -15.12
N PHE A 265 28.80 -3.81 -13.84
CA PHE A 265 30.16 -4.03 -13.38
C PHE A 265 30.38 -5.52 -13.08
N ALA A 266 30.90 -6.26 -14.06
CA ALA A 266 31.09 -7.71 -13.96
C ALA A 266 32.43 -8.13 -13.32
N VAL A 267 33.27 -7.18 -12.89
CA VAL A 267 34.61 -7.45 -12.32
C VAL A 267 34.63 -7.08 -10.85
N THR A 268 35.01 -8.03 -9.99
CA THR A 268 35.28 -7.79 -8.57
C THR A 268 36.77 -7.52 -8.34
N PHE A 269 37.07 -6.52 -7.52
CA PHE A 269 38.41 -6.27 -6.99
C PHE A 269 38.55 -6.72 -5.53
N ARG A 270 37.52 -7.36 -4.97
CA ARG A 270 37.45 -7.73 -3.54
C ARG A 270 37.82 -9.18 -3.26
N LEU A 271 37.65 -10.06 -4.24
CA LEU A 271 37.83 -11.51 -4.08
C LEU A 271 38.92 -12.04 -5.02
N ASP A 272 39.61 -13.10 -4.59
CA ASP A 272 40.47 -13.87 -5.50
C ASP A 272 39.65 -14.84 -6.37
N GLN A 273 40.30 -15.43 -7.37
CA GLN A 273 39.64 -16.34 -8.32
C GLN A 273 39.01 -17.57 -7.64
N LYS A 274 39.66 -18.12 -6.60
CA LYS A 274 39.15 -19.33 -5.93
C LYS A 274 37.87 -19.04 -5.16
N GLN A 275 37.82 -17.90 -4.48
CA GLN A 275 36.62 -17.43 -3.78
C GLN A 275 35.49 -17.13 -4.77
N LEU A 276 35.82 -16.47 -5.89
CA LEU A 276 34.85 -16.15 -6.94
C LEU A 276 34.25 -17.42 -7.57
N ASP A 277 35.08 -18.42 -7.89
CA ASP A 277 34.64 -19.70 -8.45
C ASP A 277 33.69 -20.41 -7.47
N PHE A 278 34.07 -20.49 -6.19
CA PHE A 278 33.23 -21.09 -5.15
C PHE A 278 31.86 -20.43 -5.02
N VAL A 279 31.81 -19.09 -4.97
CA VAL A 279 30.56 -18.33 -4.89
C VAL A 279 29.71 -18.58 -6.14
N ASN A 280 30.31 -18.49 -7.33
CA ASN A 280 29.59 -18.67 -8.58
C ASN A 280 29.06 -20.10 -8.78
N GLU A 281 29.79 -21.12 -8.33
CA GLU A 281 29.32 -22.52 -8.36
C GLU A 281 28.17 -22.74 -7.39
N THR A 282 28.30 -22.22 -6.15
CA THR A 282 27.30 -22.40 -5.09
C THR A 282 25.99 -21.67 -5.41
N PHE A 283 26.06 -20.37 -5.72
CA PHE A 283 24.86 -19.55 -5.87
C PHE A 283 24.13 -19.78 -7.19
N ARG A 284 24.77 -20.36 -8.23
CA ARG A 284 24.07 -20.76 -9.46
C ARG A 284 23.02 -21.85 -9.21
N GLU A 285 23.21 -22.70 -8.22
CA GLU A 285 22.23 -23.73 -7.87
C GLU A 285 21.09 -23.16 -7.01
N ILE A 286 21.39 -22.15 -6.19
CA ILE A 286 20.48 -21.58 -5.19
C ILE A 286 19.65 -20.41 -5.75
N LEU A 287 20.27 -19.46 -6.44
CA LEU A 287 19.69 -18.27 -7.06
C LEU A 287 19.58 -18.50 -8.56
N ASN A 288 18.53 -19.21 -8.98
CA ASN A 288 18.34 -19.68 -10.36
C ASN A 288 17.16 -19.00 -11.06
N ASN A 289 16.75 -17.82 -10.56
CA ASN A 289 15.65 -17.00 -11.09
C ASN A 289 14.30 -17.72 -11.16
N LYS A 290 14.09 -18.74 -10.32
CA LYS A 290 12.79 -19.39 -10.12
C LYS A 290 12.10 -18.81 -8.90
N ASP A 291 10.77 -18.94 -8.86
CA ASP A 291 9.95 -18.59 -7.70
C ASP A 291 10.13 -17.16 -7.15
N GLY A 292 10.47 -16.20 -8.04
CA GLY A 292 10.64 -14.79 -7.68
C GLY A 292 12.02 -14.41 -7.13
N GLN A 293 13.01 -15.31 -7.25
CA GLN A 293 14.41 -14.97 -7.01
C GLN A 293 14.92 -13.97 -8.06
N VAL A 294 15.85 -13.11 -7.63
CA VAL A 294 16.63 -12.20 -8.48
C VAL A 294 18.08 -12.64 -8.56
#